data_AF-A0AAD5FFT3-F1
#
_entry.id   AF-A0AAD5FFT3-F1
#
_cell.length_a   1.000
_cell.length_b   1.000
_cell.length_c   1.000
_cell.angle_alpha   90.00
_cell.angle_beta   90.00
_cell.angle_gamma   90.00
#
_symmetry.space_group_name_H-M   'P 1'
#
loop_
_entity.id
_entity.type
_entity.pdbx_description
1 polymer ?
#
loop_
_entity_poly.entity_id
_entity_poly.type
_entity_poly.pdbx_seq_one_letter_code
_entity_poly.pdbx_strand_id
1 'polypeptide(L)'
;LFLLDLLVCCGAAEGFTEKLVDLGQNVTLQCEMTVKDAIWFLMKPSEPPVYILRSYSSKTLVAHYGNRTFRKIFSLQYNSSLAIHNISTNELGVYYCIRYGSAPNISRGIRLYIQNHAAGEFIYYTLYKFNIYMFLATFCKNIVYIIL
;
A
#
# COMPACT_ATOMS: atom_id res chain seq x y z
N LEU A 1 11.91 -4.10 32.45
CA LEU A 1 12.29 -5.35 31.76
C LEU A 1 11.24 -5.79 30.74
N PHE A 2 9.94 -5.83 31.07
CA PHE A 2 8.86 -6.19 30.14
C PHE A 2 8.67 -5.34 28.86
N LEU A 3 9.18 -4.09 28.81
CA LEU A 3 9.05 -3.23 27.63
C LEU A 3 10.12 -3.51 26.56
N LEU A 4 11.25 -4.12 26.92
CA LEU A 4 12.31 -4.44 25.95
C LEU A 4 12.01 -5.71 25.14
N ASP A 5 11.26 -6.66 25.71
CA ASP A 5 10.92 -7.93 25.03
C ASP A 5 9.83 -7.75 23.96
N LEU A 6 8.98 -6.73 24.06
CA LEU A 6 7.97 -6.43 23.03
C LEU A 6 8.59 -5.89 21.74
N LEU A 7 9.75 -5.22 21.84
CA LEU A 7 10.46 -4.65 20.69
C LEU A 7 11.14 -5.72 19.82
N VAL A 8 11.45 -6.89 20.37
CA VAL A 8 12.23 -7.94 19.69
C VAL A 8 11.35 -8.84 18.81
N CYS A 9 10.05 -8.97 19.11
CA CYS A 9 9.12 -9.75 18.28
C CYS A 9 8.67 -9.03 16.99
N CYS A 10 8.83 -7.72 16.91
CA CYS A 10 8.63 -6.95 15.68
C CYS A 10 9.96 -6.89 14.92
N GLY A 11 10.34 -8.03 14.33
CA GLY A 11 11.51 -8.16 13.47
C GLY A 11 11.58 -7.01 12.47
N ALA A 12 12.82 -6.50 12.27
CA ALA A 12 13.24 -5.45 11.35
C ALA A 12 12.10 -4.60 10.77
N ALA A 13 12.00 -3.34 11.21
CA ALA A 13 11.16 -2.37 10.51
C ALA A 13 11.67 -2.21 9.07
N GLU A 14 11.20 -3.05 8.15
CA GLU A 14 11.46 -2.90 6.74
C GLU A 14 10.84 -1.56 6.34
N GLY A 15 11.68 -0.56 6.08
CA GLY A 15 11.22 0.79 5.74
C GLY A 15 10.32 0.76 4.51
N PHE A 16 9.41 1.73 4.44
CA PHE A 16 8.71 2.00 3.18
C PHE A 16 9.73 2.41 2.12
N THR A 17 9.43 2.13 0.87
CA THR A 17 10.12 2.77 -0.24
C THR A 17 9.61 4.20 -0.32
N GLU A 18 10.43 5.16 0.12
CA GLU A 18 10.11 6.59 0.08
C GLU A 18 10.25 7.10 -1.37
N LYS A 19 9.22 7.79 -1.87
CA LYS A 19 9.21 8.38 -3.20
C LYS A 19 8.72 9.82 -3.15
N LEU A 20 9.67 10.73 -3.37
CA LEU A 20 9.40 12.15 -3.54
C LEU A 20 8.61 12.37 -4.84
N VAL A 21 7.56 13.19 -4.77
CA VAL A 21 6.71 13.55 -5.90
C VAL A 21 6.48 15.06 -5.96
N ASP A 22 6.30 15.57 -7.17
CA ASP A 22 5.87 16.94 -7.41
C ASP A 22 4.40 16.94 -7.82
N LEU A 23 3.62 17.85 -7.22
CA LEU A 23 2.20 17.97 -7.53
C LEU A 23 1.98 18.32 -9.02
N GLY A 24 0.91 17.79 -9.59
CA GLY A 24 0.56 17.95 -11.00
C GLY A 24 1.27 17.00 -11.96
N GLN A 25 2.26 16.23 -11.49
CA GLN A 25 2.98 15.26 -12.33
C GLN A 25 2.29 13.90 -12.39
N ASN A 26 2.66 13.12 -13.41
CA ASN A 26 2.30 11.71 -13.48
C ASN A 26 3.35 10.87 -12.77
N VAL A 27 2.90 9.94 -11.94
CA VAL A 27 3.78 9.09 -11.13
C VAL A 27 3.48 7.63 -11.44
N THR A 28 4.50 6.81 -11.61
CA THR A 28 4.34 5.35 -11.76
C THR A 28 4.95 4.62 -10.57
N LEU A 29 4.19 3.72 -9.97
CA LEU A 29 4.58 2.86 -8.86
C LEU A 29 4.72 1.43 -9.39
N GLN A 30 5.92 0.88 -9.27
CA GLN A 30 6.17 -0.51 -9.64
C GLN A 30 5.87 -1.40 -8.43
N CYS A 31 5.18 -2.51 -8.65
CA CYS A 31 5.05 -3.52 -7.61
C CYS A 31 6.39 -4.26 -7.50
N GLU A 32 6.99 -4.26 -6.30
CA GLU A 32 8.31 -4.90 -6.06
C GLU A 32 8.27 -6.43 -6.30
N MET A 33 7.07 -7.01 -6.25
CA MET A 33 6.84 -8.42 -6.47
C MET A 33 6.47 -8.67 -7.94
N THR A 34 7.08 -9.67 -8.57
CA THR A 34 6.63 -10.14 -9.90
C THR A 34 5.29 -10.87 -9.75
N VAL A 35 4.19 -10.16 -9.94
CA VAL A 35 2.82 -10.66 -9.72
C VAL A 35 2.03 -10.66 -11.01
N LYS A 36 1.25 -11.72 -11.23
CA LYS A 36 0.26 -11.77 -12.33
C LYS A 36 -0.99 -10.95 -11.96
N ASP A 37 -1.40 -11.05 -10.71
CA ASP A 37 -2.59 -10.38 -10.16
C ASP A 37 -2.18 -9.50 -8.98
N ALA A 38 -2.04 -8.20 -9.22
CA ALA A 38 -1.80 -7.22 -8.16
C ALA A 38 -3.09 -6.52 -7.79
N ILE A 39 -3.27 -6.28 -6.50
CA ILE A 39 -4.31 -5.42 -5.96
C ILE A 39 -3.64 -4.24 -5.30
N TRP A 40 -3.99 -3.05 -5.75
CA TRP A 40 -3.45 -1.81 -5.24
C TRP A 40 -4.37 -1.20 -4.19
N PHE A 41 -3.78 -0.87 -3.04
CA PHE A 41 -4.42 -0.12 -1.97
C PHE A 41 -3.66 1.17 -1.69
N LEU A 42 -4.40 2.22 -1.35
CA LEU A 42 -3.87 3.46 -0.78
C LEU A 42 -4.23 3.51 0.71
N MET A 43 -3.21 3.67 1.55
CA MET A 43 -3.32 3.88 2.98
C MET A 43 -3.01 5.34 3.32
N LYS A 44 -3.94 5.97 4.02
CA LYS A 44 -3.80 7.34 4.50
C LYS A 44 -3.92 7.42 6.02
N PRO A 45 -3.33 8.44 6.62
CA PRO A 45 -3.62 8.85 7.99
C PRO A 45 -5.11 8.91 8.31
N SER A 46 -5.55 8.22 9.37
CA SER A 46 -6.92 8.29 9.92
C SER A 46 -8.05 7.94 8.95
N GLU A 47 -7.75 7.33 7.81
CA GLU A 47 -8.73 6.93 6.80
C GLU A 47 -8.69 5.40 6.61
N PRO A 48 -9.83 4.77 6.26
CA PRO A 48 -9.85 3.36 5.93
C PRO A 48 -9.02 3.07 4.66
N PRO A 49 -8.47 1.84 4.52
CA PRO A 49 -7.79 1.42 3.29
C PRO A 49 -8.65 1.63 2.04
N VAL A 50 -8.10 2.30 1.03
CA VAL A 50 -8.81 2.54 -0.24
C VAL A 50 -8.39 1.49 -1.26
N TYR A 51 -9.33 0.64 -1.69
CA TYR A 51 -9.13 -0.26 -2.82
C TYR A 51 -9.16 0.51 -4.14
N ILE A 52 -8.01 0.57 -4.83
CA ILE A 52 -7.87 1.34 -6.07
C ILE A 52 -8.28 0.49 -7.28
N LEU A 53 -7.48 -0.53 -7.57
CA LEU A 53 -7.67 -1.41 -8.71
C LEU A 53 -7.04 -2.79 -8.50
N ARG A 54 -7.48 -3.74 -9.31
CA ARG A 54 -6.92 -5.08 -9.43
C ARG A 54 -6.52 -5.35 -10.89
N SER A 55 -5.34 -5.92 -11.09
CA SER A 55 -4.92 -6.55 -12.34
C SER A 55 -5.22 -8.06 -12.31
N TYR A 56 -5.41 -8.64 -13.49
CA TYR A 56 -5.56 -10.10 -13.69
C TYR A 56 -4.39 -10.72 -14.47
N SER A 57 -3.51 -9.87 -14.98
CA SER A 57 -2.29 -10.28 -15.67
C SER A 57 -1.29 -9.14 -15.65
N SER A 58 -0.01 -9.46 -15.58
CA SER A 58 1.08 -8.48 -15.72
C SER A 58 1.26 -8.00 -17.16
N LYS A 59 0.64 -8.67 -18.12
CA LYS A 59 0.78 -8.42 -19.57
C LYS A 59 -0.39 -7.64 -20.16
N THR A 60 -1.43 -7.34 -19.38
CA THR A 60 -2.61 -6.62 -19.87
C THR A 60 -2.78 -5.32 -19.10
N LEU A 61 -3.40 -4.34 -19.76
CA LEU A 61 -3.73 -3.04 -19.16
C LEU A 61 -5.19 -3.01 -18.65
N VAL A 62 -5.85 -4.17 -18.61
CA VAL A 62 -7.24 -4.30 -18.17
C VAL A 62 -7.27 -4.43 -16.65
N ALA A 63 -7.94 -3.47 -16.01
CA ALA A 63 -8.06 -3.43 -14.56
C ALA A 63 -9.52 -3.33 -14.10
N HIS A 64 -9.80 -3.95 -12.97
CA HIS A 64 -11.03 -3.75 -12.22
C HIS A 64 -10.79 -2.65 -11.19
N TYR A 65 -11.58 -1.58 -11.20
CA TYR A 65 -11.41 -0.45 -10.29
C TYR A 65 -12.43 -0.52 -9.15
N GLY A 66 -12.01 -0.19 -7.93
CA GLY A 66 -12.91 -0.12 -6.77
C GLY A 66 -13.97 0.98 -6.91
N ASN A 67 -13.65 2.06 -7.62
CA ASN A 67 -14.57 3.12 -7.98
C ASN A 67 -14.39 3.52 -9.45
N ARG A 68 -15.48 3.84 -10.16
CA ARG A 68 -15.43 4.29 -11.57
C ARG A 68 -14.67 5.60 -11.73
N THR A 69 -14.71 6.50 -10.73
CA THR A 69 -13.99 7.79 -10.77
C THR A 69 -12.47 7.60 -10.76
N PHE A 70 -11.97 6.52 -10.14
CA PHE A 70 -10.55 6.21 -10.08
C PHE A 70 -9.91 6.02 -11.45
N ARG A 71 -10.66 5.68 -12.50
CA ARG A 71 -10.15 5.59 -13.88
C ARG A 71 -9.59 6.90 -14.43
N LYS A 72 -9.98 8.05 -13.86
CA LYS A 72 -9.46 9.37 -14.25
C LYS A 72 -8.12 9.70 -13.59
N ILE A 73 -7.83 9.07 -12.45
CA ILE A 73 -6.68 9.37 -11.59
C ILE A 73 -5.64 8.26 -11.71
N PHE A 74 -6.08 7.01 -11.81
CA PHE A 74 -5.25 5.82 -11.79
C PHE A 74 -5.38 5.05 -13.10
N SER A 75 -4.26 4.54 -13.59
CA SER A 75 -4.24 3.57 -14.69
C SER A 75 -3.33 2.39 -14.39
N LEU A 76 -3.70 1.23 -14.89
CA LEU A 76 -2.84 0.05 -14.84
C LEU A 76 -1.79 0.13 -15.95
N GLN A 77 -0.56 -0.16 -15.60
CA GLN A 77 0.58 -0.29 -16.50
C GLN A 77 1.09 -1.74 -16.51
N TYR A 78 1.97 -2.05 -17.46
CA TYR A 78 2.62 -3.36 -17.52
C TYR A 78 3.34 -3.73 -16.21
N ASN A 79 3.54 -5.02 -16.00
CA ASN A 79 4.07 -5.58 -14.75
C ASN A 79 3.22 -5.23 -13.52
N SER A 80 1.92 -5.05 -13.74
CA SER A 80 0.96 -4.67 -12.70
C SER A 80 1.32 -3.38 -11.97
N SER A 81 2.03 -2.47 -12.64
CA SER A 81 2.42 -1.18 -12.09
C SER A 81 1.23 -0.23 -12.07
N LEU A 82 1.19 0.67 -11.09
CA LEU A 82 0.13 1.67 -10.95
C LEU A 82 0.64 3.02 -11.44
N ALA A 83 -0.01 3.60 -12.45
CA ALA A 83 0.19 5.00 -12.80
C ALA A 83 -0.86 5.88 -12.12
N ILE A 84 -0.42 7.03 -11.65
CA ILE A 84 -1.20 8.08 -11.01
C ILE A 84 -1.04 9.32 -11.88
N HIS A 85 -2.16 9.91 -12.31
CA HIS A 85 -2.19 11.05 -13.22
C HIS A 85 -2.44 12.34 -12.46
N ASN A 86 -1.69 13.38 -12.79
CA ASN A 86 -1.87 14.74 -12.24
C ASN A 86 -1.97 14.72 -10.70
N ILE A 87 -0.93 14.20 -10.05
CA ILE A 87 -0.94 13.89 -8.61
C ILE A 87 -1.27 15.12 -7.76
N SER A 88 -2.17 14.96 -6.79
CA SER A 88 -2.53 16.00 -5.82
C SER A 88 -2.23 15.54 -4.40
N THR A 89 -2.48 16.41 -3.41
CA THR A 89 -2.36 16.06 -1.99
C THR A 89 -3.25 14.89 -1.58
N ASN A 90 -4.35 14.65 -2.32
CA ASN A 90 -5.27 13.55 -2.05
C ASN A 90 -4.70 12.17 -2.43
N GLU A 91 -3.66 12.13 -3.24
CA GLU A 91 -2.97 10.89 -3.62
C GLU A 91 -1.70 10.67 -2.80
N LEU A 92 -1.42 11.50 -1.79
CA LEU A 92 -0.33 11.24 -0.86
C LEU A 92 -0.72 10.16 0.15
N GLY A 93 0.24 9.34 0.54
CA GLY A 93 0.03 8.20 1.42
C GLY A 93 0.94 7.02 1.10
N VAL A 94 0.63 5.86 1.66
CA VAL A 94 1.39 4.62 1.45
C VAL A 94 0.62 3.67 0.55
N TYR A 95 1.25 3.28 -0.55
CA TYR A 95 0.68 2.38 -1.55
C TYR A 95 1.19 0.97 -1.34
N TYR A 96 0.27 0.00 -1.32
CA TYR A 96 0.61 -1.41 -1.22
C TYR A 96 0.08 -2.15 -2.45
N CYS A 97 0.92 -3.05 -2.99
CA CYS A 97 0.45 -4.07 -3.91
C CYS A 97 0.36 -5.41 -3.18
N ILE A 98 -0.78 -6.08 -3.34
CA ILE A 98 -1.08 -7.36 -2.72
C ILE A 98 -1.32 -8.40 -3.80
N ARG A 99 -0.78 -9.61 -3.62
CA ARG A 99 -1.12 -10.78 -4.43
C ARG A 99 -1.91 -11.77 -3.60
N TYR A 100 -3.06 -12.19 -4.12
CA TYR A 100 -3.76 -13.36 -3.60
C TYR A 100 -3.12 -14.63 -4.18
N GLY A 101 -2.57 -15.46 -3.30
CA GLY A 101 -2.14 -16.84 -3.56
C GLY A 101 -2.67 -17.75 -2.45
N SER A 102 -2.03 -18.89 -2.23
CA SER A 102 -2.32 -19.75 -1.07
C SER A 102 -2.08 -19.03 0.27
N ALA A 103 -1.15 -18.07 0.30
CA ALA A 103 -1.03 -17.06 1.33
C ALA A 103 -0.95 -15.67 0.67
N PRO A 104 -1.62 -14.64 1.22
CA PRO A 104 -1.51 -13.28 0.71
C PRO A 104 -0.09 -12.77 0.88
N ASN A 105 0.52 -12.29 -0.21
CA ASN A 105 1.83 -11.64 -0.17
C ASN A 105 1.63 -10.13 -0.35
N ILE A 106 2.16 -9.34 0.58
CA ILE A 106 1.97 -7.89 0.69
C ILE A 106 3.33 -7.23 0.49
N SER A 107 3.42 -6.24 -0.41
CA SER A 107 4.64 -5.47 -0.61
C SER A 107 5.05 -4.68 0.65
N ARG A 108 6.31 -4.29 0.74
CA ARG A 108 6.81 -3.40 1.82
C ARG A 108 6.14 -2.02 1.85
N GLY A 109 5.59 -1.59 0.72
CA GLY A 109 4.82 -0.35 0.58
C GLY A 109 5.67 0.81 0.07
N ILE A 110 5.04 1.68 -0.73
CA ILE A 110 5.68 2.86 -1.33
C ILE A 110 5.00 4.11 -0.76
N ARG A 111 5.75 4.94 -0.03
CA ARG A 111 5.22 6.19 0.52
C ARG A 111 5.48 7.34 -0.44
N LEU A 112 4.40 8.01 -0.85
CA LEU A 112 4.49 9.25 -1.62
C LEU A 112 4.49 10.45 -0.68
N TYR A 113 5.47 11.33 -0.86
CA TYR A 113 5.59 12.56 -0.07
C TYR A 113 6.11 13.72 -0.93
N ILE A 114 5.85 14.95 -0.46
CA ILE A 114 6.37 16.19 -1.05
C ILE A 114 7.47 16.78 -0.16
N GLN A 115 8.35 17.60 -0.72
CA GLN A 115 9.57 18.08 -0.06
C GLN A 115 9.31 18.83 1.26
N ASN A 116 8.16 19.50 1.40
CA ASN A 116 7.80 20.26 2.60
C ASN A 116 7.33 19.42 3.80
N HIS A 117 7.10 18.11 3.65
CA HIS A 117 6.50 17.24 4.68
C HIS A 117 7.46 16.20 5.31
N ALA A 118 8.75 16.25 4.96
CA ALA A 118 9.69 15.17 5.24
C ALA A 118 10.10 15.01 6.73
N ALA A 119 9.87 15.98 7.63
CA ALA A 119 10.40 15.90 9.00
C ALA A 119 9.35 15.51 10.08
N GLY A 120 8.07 15.89 9.93
CA GLY A 120 7.06 15.69 10.99
C GLY A 120 6.22 14.42 10.89
N GLU A 121 6.08 13.85 9.68
CA GLU A 121 5.12 12.76 9.41
C GLU A 121 5.69 11.35 9.66
N PHE A 122 7.01 11.17 9.74
CA PHE A 122 7.63 9.85 9.91
C PHE A 122 7.20 9.12 11.18
N ILE A 123 6.98 9.85 12.29
CA ILE A 123 6.52 9.28 13.56
C ILE A 123 5.10 8.74 13.42
N TYR A 124 4.24 9.46 12.69
CA TYR A 124 2.85 9.10 12.48
C TYR A 124 2.74 7.83 11.63
N TYR A 125 3.40 7.76 10.47
CA TYR A 125 3.33 6.57 9.60
C TYR A 125 3.94 5.30 10.25
N THR A 126 4.92 5.47 11.14
CA THR A 126 5.48 4.35 11.92
C THR A 126 4.43 3.75 12.88
N LEU A 127 3.64 4.57 13.57
CA LEU A 127 2.52 4.12 14.41
C LEU A 127 1.37 3.49 13.59
N TYR A 128 1.18 3.92 12.33
CA TYR A 128 0.20 3.33 11.42
C TYR A 128 0.62 1.98 10.87
N LYS A 129 1.92 1.76 10.64
CA LYS A 129 2.45 0.43 10.32
C LYS A 129 2.06 -0.58 11.39
N PHE A 130 2.23 -0.23 12.68
CA PHE A 130 1.74 -1.05 13.80
C PHE A 130 0.23 -1.31 13.75
N ASN A 131 -0.57 -0.30 13.40
CA ASN A 131 -2.02 -0.48 13.22
C ASN A 131 -2.39 -1.38 12.04
N ILE A 132 -1.63 -1.38 10.94
CA ILE A 132 -1.84 -2.30 9.80
C ILE A 132 -1.50 -3.74 10.21
N TYR A 133 -0.38 -3.97 10.90
CA TYR A 133 -0.08 -5.28 11.45
C TYR A 133 -1.15 -5.71 12.45
N MET A 134 -1.73 -4.79 13.24
CA MET A 134 -2.86 -5.12 14.12
C MET A 134 -4.18 -5.34 13.36
N PHE A 135 -4.51 -4.58 12.32
CA PHE A 135 -5.71 -4.79 11.50
C PHE A 135 -5.60 -6.13 10.76
N LEU A 136 -4.45 -6.39 10.14
CA LEU A 136 -4.15 -7.66 9.51
C LEU A 136 -4.02 -8.80 10.53
N ALA A 137 -3.51 -8.58 11.74
CA ALA A 137 -3.50 -9.58 12.82
C ALA A 137 -4.90 -9.81 13.40
N THR A 138 -5.80 -8.82 13.34
CA THR A 138 -7.22 -8.97 13.69
C THR A 138 -7.95 -9.76 12.58
N PHE A 139 -7.61 -9.56 11.32
CA PHE A 139 -8.00 -10.47 10.23
C PHE A 139 -7.33 -11.85 10.33
N CYS A 140 -6.12 -11.94 10.87
CA CYS A 140 -5.42 -13.21 11.11
C CYS A 140 -6.08 -13.99 12.27
N LYS A 141 -6.55 -13.29 13.32
CA LYS A 141 -7.38 -13.89 14.38
C LYS A 141 -8.77 -14.28 13.90
N ASN A 142 -9.40 -13.50 13.00
CA ASN A 142 -10.74 -13.81 12.48
C ASN A 142 -10.75 -14.83 11.33
N ILE A 143 -9.63 -15.09 10.65
CA ILE A 143 -9.52 -16.20 9.69
C ILE A 143 -9.38 -17.55 10.42
N VAL A 144 -8.84 -17.58 11.65
CA VAL A 144 -8.80 -18.79 12.48
C VAL A 144 -10.21 -19.19 12.97
N TYR A 145 -11.14 -18.23 13.11
CA TYR A 145 -12.51 -18.52 13.54
C TYR A 145 -13.53 -18.79 12.41
N ILE A 146 -13.13 -18.68 11.14
CA ILE A 146 -13.99 -19.08 9.99
C ILE A 146 -13.59 -20.47 9.45
N ILE A 147 -12.54 -21.09 10.01
CA ILE A 147 -12.11 -22.46 9.68
C ILE A 147 -12.09 -23.34 10.95
N LEU A 148 -13.12 -23.21 11.80
CA LEU A 148 -13.44 -24.15 12.88
C LEU A 148 -14.95 -24.34 12.95
#